data_AF-A0A7S0G726-F1
#
_entry.id   AF-A0A7S0G726-F1
#
_cell.length_a   1.000
_cell.length_b   1.000
_cell.length_c   1.000
_cell.angle_alpha   90.00
_cell.angle_beta   90.00
_cell.angle_gamma   90.00
#
_symmetry.space_group_name_H-M   'P 1'
#
loop_
_entity.id
_entity.type
_entity.pdbx_description
1 polymer ?
#
loop_
_entity_poly.entity_id
_entity_poly.type
_entity_poly.pdbx_seq_one_letter_code
_entity_poly.pdbx_strand_id
1 'polypeptide(L)'
;MEQQLLIMWKLSSSSSVSTAFVRAPRARTSSSHFAVAYVAWTDDEKRALGAILKDIETEHEIRVNASYFINAMDPSLESSTQLYGCLGTDSGVTNDVRTRKKCGTALARYYSPENACMIIPPVENAPPVAVMSWQGSAAAETIIQDGPTPEVPEDAEVRDIDDIVTAVSNVLSLDVRQQDLKSVWKSEHSFVNEKYGRRRKNEALSPVHRIDVANNVISSVGGH
;
A
#
# COMPACT_ATOMS: atom_id res chain seq x y z
N MET A 1 -6.61 6.22 -35.44
CA MET A 1 -6.61 7.03 -34.21
C MET A 1 -5.95 6.15 -33.15
N GLU A 2 -4.73 6.47 -32.72
CA GLU A 2 -4.03 5.65 -31.73
C GLU A 2 -4.70 5.82 -30.37
N GLN A 3 -5.20 4.74 -29.78
CA GLN A 3 -5.75 4.77 -28.43
C GLN A 3 -4.60 4.99 -27.44
N GLN A 4 -4.69 6.06 -26.63
CA GLN A 4 -3.71 6.38 -25.60
C GLN A 4 -4.26 5.95 -24.24
N LEU A 5 -3.45 5.19 -23.49
CA LEU A 5 -3.76 4.68 -22.16
C LEU A 5 -2.84 5.34 -21.14
N LEU A 6 -3.41 5.92 -20.09
CA LEU A 6 -2.65 6.42 -18.95
C LEU A 6 -2.80 5.46 -17.77
N ILE A 7 -1.68 4.93 -17.29
CA ILE A 7 -1.63 4.06 -16.10
C ILE A 7 -0.90 4.81 -15.00
N MET A 8 -1.52 4.87 -13.83
CA MET A 8 -0.97 5.52 -12.65
C MET A 8 -0.82 4.50 -11.53
N TRP A 9 0.37 4.41 -10.95
CA TRP A 9 0.65 3.52 -9.83
C TRP A 9 1.62 4.18 -8.84
N LYS A 10 1.61 3.73 -7.59
CA LYS A 10 2.66 4.06 -6.62
C LYS A 10 3.72 2.96 -6.63
N LEU A 11 4.99 3.33 -6.82
CA LEU A 11 6.11 2.41 -6.62
C LEU A 11 6.46 2.38 -5.12
N SER A 12 6.11 1.30 -4.43
CA SER A 12 6.37 1.13 -3.00
C SER A 12 7.27 -0.06 -2.64
N SER A 13 7.60 -0.92 -3.61
CA SER A 13 8.40 -2.13 -3.37
C SER A 13 9.37 -2.44 -4.52
N SER A 14 10.39 -3.24 -4.22
CA SER A 14 11.36 -3.74 -5.20
C SER A 14 10.72 -4.61 -6.30
N SER A 15 9.62 -5.31 -6.00
CA SER A 15 8.82 -6.05 -7.00
C SER A 15 8.06 -5.11 -7.95
N SER A 16 7.57 -3.97 -7.45
CA SER A 16 6.96 -2.93 -8.28
C SER A 16 7.98 -2.27 -9.22
N VAL A 17 9.21 -2.04 -8.74
CA VAL A 17 10.31 -1.52 -9.58
C VAL A 17 10.70 -2.52 -10.67
N SER A 18 10.84 -3.80 -10.32
CA SER A 18 11.15 -4.86 -11.30
C SER A 18 10.06 -4.96 -12.37
N THR A 19 8.79 -4.86 -11.98
CA THR A 19 7.65 -4.85 -12.92
C THR A 19 7.69 -3.61 -13.81
N ALA A 20 8.02 -2.44 -13.27
CA ALA A 20 8.18 -1.23 -14.05
C ALA A 20 9.31 -1.37 -15.08
N PHE A 21 10.46 -1.95 -14.72
CA PHE A 21 11.55 -2.21 -15.67
C PHE A 21 11.20 -3.24 -16.75
N VAL A 22 10.40 -4.26 -16.45
CA VAL A 22 9.92 -5.21 -17.46
C VAL A 22 8.88 -4.57 -18.39
N ARG A 23 8.08 -3.62 -17.89
CA ARG A 23 7.03 -2.95 -18.66
C ARG A 23 7.51 -1.73 -19.42
N ALA A 24 8.52 -1.00 -18.93
CA ALA A 24 9.01 0.23 -19.55
C ALA A 24 9.43 0.06 -21.02
N PRO A 25 10.12 -1.03 -21.43
CA PRO A 25 10.44 -1.29 -22.84
C PRO A 25 9.21 -1.58 -23.71
N ARG A 26 8.09 -1.97 -23.09
CA ARG A 26 6.80 -2.24 -23.77
C ARG A 26 5.85 -1.05 -23.70
N ALA A 27 6.14 -0.06 -22.87
CA ALA A 27 5.41 1.19 -22.77
C ALA A 27 5.93 2.18 -23.81
N ARG A 28 5.06 3.03 -24.34
CA ARG A 28 5.51 4.15 -25.19
C ARG A 28 6.27 5.21 -24.40
N THR A 29 5.89 5.43 -23.14
CA THR A 29 6.52 6.39 -22.23
C THR A 29 6.28 5.93 -20.79
N SER A 30 7.29 6.06 -19.93
CA SER A 30 7.18 5.85 -18.49
C SER A 30 7.95 6.95 -17.77
N SER A 31 7.34 7.59 -16.78
CA SER A 31 7.95 8.64 -15.96
C SER A 31 7.62 8.42 -14.49
N SER A 32 8.55 8.72 -13.60
CA SER A 32 8.36 8.78 -12.14
C SER A 32 8.38 10.23 -11.65
N HIS A 33 8.13 10.45 -10.35
CA HIS A 33 8.12 11.78 -9.70
C HIS A 33 7.02 12.73 -10.16
N PHE A 34 5.95 12.23 -10.79
CA PHE A 34 4.76 13.01 -11.10
C PHE A 34 3.61 12.65 -10.15
N ALA A 35 2.95 13.67 -9.62
CA ALA A 35 1.65 13.56 -8.97
C ALA A 35 0.54 13.98 -9.94
N VAL A 36 -0.64 13.39 -9.81
CA VAL A 36 -1.83 13.89 -10.53
C VAL A 36 -2.39 15.07 -9.76
N ALA A 37 -2.31 16.25 -10.37
CA ALA A 37 -2.85 17.47 -9.81
C ALA A 37 -4.34 17.63 -10.14
N TYR A 38 -4.71 17.28 -11.38
CA TYR A 38 -6.08 17.44 -11.86
C TYR A 38 -6.43 16.44 -12.95
N VAL A 39 -7.69 16.00 -13.03
CA VAL A 39 -8.22 15.20 -14.14
C VAL A 39 -9.24 16.04 -14.89
N ALA A 40 -9.05 16.19 -16.21
CA ALA A 40 -9.96 16.91 -17.07
C ALA A 40 -11.10 15.99 -17.53
N TRP A 41 -12.33 16.45 -17.40
CA TRP A 41 -13.56 15.71 -17.71
C TRP A 41 -14.32 16.35 -18.87
N THR A 42 -15.23 15.59 -19.48
CA THR A 42 -16.29 16.15 -20.33
C THR A 42 -17.25 17.01 -19.51
N ASP A 43 -17.95 17.92 -20.18
CA ASP A 43 -18.92 18.83 -19.54
C ASP A 43 -20.05 18.10 -18.81
N ASP A 44 -20.34 16.85 -19.18
CA ASP A 44 -21.32 15.99 -18.52
C ASP A 44 -20.71 15.09 -17.42
N GLU A 45 -19.42 15.23 -17.14
CA GLU A 45 -18.61 14.47 -16.17
C GLU A 45 -18.65 12.94 -16.36
N LYS A 46 -19.09 12.46 -17.54
CA LYS A 46 -19.19 11.02 -17.85
C LYS A 46 -17.93 10.43 -18.45
N ARG A 47 -16.92 11.24 -18.77
CA ARG A 47 -15.71 10.75 -19.41
C ARG A 47 -14.49 11.60 -19.07
N ALA A 48 -13.42 10.97 -18.64
CA ALA A 48 -12.11 11.60 -18.50
C ALA A 48 -11.49 11.84 -19.88
N LEU A 49 -10.96 13.04 -20.09
CA LEU A 49 -10.32 13.51 -21.34
C LEU A 49 -8.80 13.58 -21.23
N GLY A 50 -8.29 13.84 -20.03
CA GLY A 50 -6.88 14.09 -19.78
C GLY A 50 -6.57 14.23 -18.29
N ALA A 51 -5.30 14.38 -17.96
CA ALA A 51 -4.84 14.74 -16.63
C ALA A 51 -3.75 15.82 -16.71
N ILE A 52 -3.66 16.64 -15.68
CA ILE A 52 -2.53 17.52 -15.40
C ILE A 52 -1.67 16.79 -14.39
N LEU A 53 -0.44 16.50 -14.80
CA LEU A 53 0.59 15.89 -13.99
C LEU A 53 1.53 16.98 -13.50
N LYS A 54 1.80 17.02 -12.21
CA LYS A 54 2.76 17.94 -11.60
C LYS A 54 4.02 17.18 -11.24
N ASP A 55 5.15 17.62 -11.77
CA ASP A 55 6.47 17.16 -11.37
C ASP A 55 6.71 17.61 -9.92
N ILE A 56 6.96 16.65 -9.04
CA ILE A 56 7.13 16.88 -7.60
C ILE A 56 8.50 17.52 -7.31
N GLU A 57 9.48 17.37 -8.20
CA GLU A 57 10.82 17.93 -8.02
C GLU A 57 10.92 19.35 -8.58
N THR A 58 10.30 19.58 -9.73
CA THR A 58 10.42 20.87 -10.44
C THR A 58 9.19 21.77 -10.32
N GLU A 59 8.10 21.25 -9.74
CA GLU A 59 6.78 21.88 -9.66
C GLU A 59 6.15 22.18 -11.04
N HIS A 60 6.74 21.68 -12.13
CA HIS A 60 6.28 21.91 -13.49
C HIS A 60 5.07 21.04 -13.83
N GLU A 61 4.07 21.63 -14.50
CA GLU A 61 2.86 20.93 -14.89
C GLU A 61 2.88 20.50 -16.36
N ILE A 62 2.42 19.27 -16.62
CA ILE A 62 2.32 18.70 -17.95
C ILE A 62 0.90 18.20 -18.16
N ARG A 63 0.31 18.58 -19.30
CA ARG A 63 -1.01 18.08 -19.71
C ARG A 63 -0.87 16.82 -20.55
N VAL A 64 -1.55 15.76 -20.13
CA VAL A 64 -1.64 14.48 -20.84
C VAL A 64 -3.09 14.25 -21.26
N ASN A 65 -3.31 13.92 -22.52
CA ASN A 65 -4.63 13.47 -22.99
C ASN A 65 -4.62 11.94 -23.07
N ALA A 66 -5.70 11.29 -22.65
CA ALA A 66 -5.81 9.84 -22.71
C ALA A 66 -7.25 9.42 -23.00
N SER A 67 -7.40 8.31 -23.72
CA SER A 67 -8.71 7.73 -24.03
C SER A 67 -9.23 6.85 -22.88
N TYR A 68 -8.33 6.33 -22.06
CA TYR A 68 -8.64 5.47 -20.91
C TYR A 68 -7.64 5.73 -19.77
N PHE A 69 -8.12 5.61 -18.54
CA PHE A 69 -7.34 5.82 -17.32
C PHE A 69 -7.35 4.56 -16.48
N ILE A 70 -6.20 4.14 -15.99
CA ILE A 70 -6.08 3.07 -14.99
C ILE A 70 -5.53 3.70 -13.71
N ASN A 71 -6.37 3.73 -12.69
CA ASN A 71 -6.01 4.09 -11.33
C ASN A 71 -5.59 2.83 -10.56
N ALA A 72 -4.28 2.57 -10.52
CA ALA A 72 -3.67 1.55 -9.68
C ALA A 72 -2.96 2.18 -8.47
N MET A 73 -3.42 3.36 -8.04
CA MET A 73 -2.93 4.02 -6.83
C MET A 73 -3.76 3.58 -5.63
N ASP A 74 -3.12 3.61 -4.46
CA ASP A 74 -3.78 3.33 -3.20
C ASP A 74 -4.90 4.37 -2.94
N PRO A 75 -6.14 3.95 -2.59
CA PRO A 75 -7.27 4.86 -2.33
C PRO A 75 -7.02 5.88 -1.23
N SER A 76 -6.08 5.62 -0.32
CA SER A 76 -5.67 6.54 0.73
C SER A 76 -4.90 7.76 0.21
N LEU A 77 -4.37 7.71 -1.02
CA LEU A 77 -3.62 8.82 -1.60
C LEU A 77 -4.58 9.89 -2.11
N GLU A 78 -4.32 11.14 -1.77
CA GLU A 78 -5.11 12.29 -2.22
C GLU A 78 -5.23 12.34 -3.75
N SER A 79 -4.13 12.09 -4.47
CA SER A 79 -4.11 12.04 -5.94
C SER A 79 -5.02 10.94 -6.52
N SER A 80 -5.35 9.92 -5.74
CA SER A 80 -6.27 8.84 -6.14
C SER A 80 -7.73 9.24 -5.98
N THR A 81 -8.04 10.12 -5.02
CA THR A 81 -9.42 10.49 -4.67
C THR A 81 -10.13 11.19 -5.83
N GLN A 82 -9.39 11.94 -6.65
CA GLN A 82 -9.93 12.58 -7.85
C GLN A 82 -10.41 11.57 -8.90
N LEU A 83 -9.79 10.40 -9.00
CA LEU A 83 -10.19 9.34 -9.93
C LEU A 83 -11.24 8.41 -9.32
N TYR A 84 -11.19 8.19 -8.00
CA TYR A 84 -12.22 7.41 -7.28
C TYR A 84 -13.55 8.15 -7.13
N GLY A 85 -13.52 9.48 -6.93
CA GLY A 85 -14.72 10.32 -6.83
C GLY A 85 -15.62 10.24 -8.07
N CYS A 86 -15.03 9.90 -9.22
CA CYS A 86 -15.72 9.79 -10.51
C CYS A 86 -16.38 8.42 -10.76
N LEU A 87 -16.19 7.46 -9.85
CA LEU A 87 -16.97 6.22 -9.83
C LEU A 87 -18.40 6.46 -9.29
N GLY A 88 -18.70 7.70 -8.84
CA GLY A 88 -19.98 8.09 -8.26
C GLY A 88 -20.07 7.77 -6.77
N THR A 89 -20.94 8.48 -6.05
CA THR A 89 -21.25 8.24 -4.63
C THR A 89 -21.76 6.83 -4.37
N ASP A 90 -22.32 6.17 -5.39
CA ASP A 90 -22.81 4.78 -5.34
C ASP A 90 -21.72 3.72 -5.45
N SER A 91 -20.49 4.09 -5.85
CA SER A 91 -19.39 3.12 -5.93
C SER A 91 -18.92 2.61 -4.57
N GLY A 92 -19.13 3.41 -3.51
CA GLY A 92 -18.74 3.08 -2.14
C GLY A 92 -17.24 2.91 -1.92
N VAL A 93 -16.40 3.13 -2.94
CA VAL A 93 -15.00 2.66 -2.95
C VAL A 93 -14.16 3.31 -1.86
N THR A 94 -14.31 4.62 -1.62
CA THR A 94 -13.56 5.30 -0.56
C THR A 94 -14.10 4.99 0.84
N ASN A 95 -15.39 4.67 0.98
CA ASN A 95 -16.04 4.37 2.26
C ASN A 95 -15.85 2.90 2.70
N ASP A 96 -15.51 2.03 1.76
CA ASP A 96 -15.29 0.61 1.99
C ASP A 96 -13.81 0.24 1.99
N VAL A 97 -12.88 1.20 2.10
CA VAL A 97 -11.44 0.91 2.25
C VAL A 97 -11.00 1.12 3.69
N ARG A 98 -10.27 0.14 4.25
CA ARG A 98 -9.51 0.31 5.49
C ARG A 98 -8.03 0.16 5.21
N THR A 99 -7.24 0.92 5.94
CA THR A 99 -5.78 0.84 5.89
C THR A 99 -5.31 0.06 7.10
N ARG A 100 -4.41 -0.90 6.88
CA ARG A 100 -3.70 -1.60 7.94
C ARG A 100 -2.22 -1.27 7.85
N LYS A 101 -1.66 -0.90 8.99
CA LYS A 101 -0.25 -0.54 9.11
C LYS A 101 0.56 -1.72 9.62
N LYS A 102 1.78 -1.86 9.10
CA LYS A 102 2.77 -2.81 9.58
C LYS A 102 4.03 -2.07 9.96
N CYS A 103 4.67 -2.55 11.03
CA CYS A 103 6.00 -2.13 11.45
C CYS A 103 6.93 -3.32 11.26
N GLY A 104 8.14 -3.06 10.76
CA GLY A 104 9.15 -4.07 10.59
C GLY A 104 10.53 -3.56 10.98
N THR A 105 11.39 -4.49 11.37
CA THR A 105 12.78 -4.20 11.71
C THR A 105 13.71 -5.31 11.24
N ALA A 106 14.94 -4.95 10.92
CA ALA A 106 16.00 -5.88 10.63
C ALA A 106 16.87 -6.09 11.88
N LEU A 107 17.03 -7.34 12.26
CA LEU A 107 17.87 -7.82 13.35
C LEU A 107 19.07 -8.61 12.79
N ALA A 108 20.03 -8.93 13.65
CA ALA A 108 21.11 -9.84 13.28
C ALA A 108 20.60 -11.24 12.88
N ARG A 109 21.33 -11.94 12.00
CA ARG A 109 20.93 -13.22 11.41
C ARG A 109 20.53 -14.29 12.44
N TYR A 110 21.22 -14.31 13.57
CA TYR A 110 21.02 -15.32 14.61
C TYR A 110 19.66 -15.20 15.34
N TYR A 111 18.90 -14.14 15.08
CA TYR A 111 17.51 -13.99 15.55
C TYR A 111 16.47 -14.62 14.63
N SER A 112 16.87 -15.32 13.55
CA SER A 112 15.93 -16.02 12.65
C SER A 112 16.43 -17.42 12.27
N PRO A 113 15.52 -18.39 12.10
CA PRO A 113 15.87 -19.66 11.47
C PRO A 113 16.40 -19.46 10.04
N GLU A 114 17.48 -20.14 9.66
CA GLU A 114 18.18 -19.86 8.39
C GLU A 114 17.36 -20.10 7.12
N ASN A 115 16.24 -20.83 7.17
CA ASN A 115 15.41 -21.13 6.00
C ASN A 115 13.92 -21.30 6.35
N ALA A 116 13.45 -20.65 7.42
CA ALA A 116 12.05 -20.72 7.81
C ALA A 116 11.51 -19.37 8.27
N CYS A 117 10.20 -19.22 8.17
CA CYS A 117 9.47 -18.14 8.82
C CYS A 117 8.96 -18.66 10.17
N MET A 118 9.23 -17.92 11.23
CA MET A 118 8.69 -18.17 12.57
C MET A 118 7.55 -17.18 12.82
N ILE A 119 6.37 -17.70 13.17
CA ILE A 119 5.24 -16.87 13.58
C ILE A 119 5.12 -16.98 15.10
N ILE A 120 5.35 -15.88 15.78
CA ILE A 120 5.17 -15.73 17.22
C ILE A 120 3.69 -15.38 17.44
N PRO A 121 2.92 -16.22 18.17
CA PRO A 121 1.51 -15.96 18.41
C PRO A 121 1.31 -14.70 19.25
N PRO A 122 0.13 -14.05 19.16
CA PRO A 122 -0.18 -12.89 19.97
C PRO A 122 -0.22 -13.25 21.46
N VAL A 123 0.24 -12.34 22.32
CA VAL A 123 0.22 -12.49 23.78
C VAL A 123 -0.58 -11.35 24.38
N GLU A 124 -1.65 -11.65 25.11
CA GLU A 124 -2.61 -10.79 25.86
C GLU A 124 -3.00 -9.42 25.28
N ASN A 125 -2.06 -8.57 24.84
CA ASN A 125 -2.26 -7.28 24.20
C ASN A 125 -1.30 -6.96 23.03
N ALA A 126 -0.44 -7.89 22.60
CA ALA A 126 0.51 -7.71 21.51
C ALA A 126 0.08 -8.48 20.25
N PRO A 127 0.15 -7.85 19.05
CA PRO A 127 -0.13 -8.51 17.78
C PRO A 127 0.89 -9.62 17.46
N PRO A 128 0.55 -10.58 16.58
CA PRO A 128 1.48 -11.63 16.16
C PRO A 128 2.69 -11.03 15.43
N VAL A 129 3.87 -11.61 15.69
CA VAL A 129 5.13 -11.19 15.05
C VAL A 129 5.61 -12.28 14.10
N ALA A 130 5.91 -11.92 12.86
CA ALA A 130 6.53 -12.81 11.89
C ALA A 130 8.02 -12.51 11.79
N VAL A 131 8.87 -13.54 11.90
CA VAL A 131 10.32 -13.42 11.79
C VAL A 131 10.82 -14.30 10.66
N MET A 132 11.54 -13.73 9.69
CA MET A 132 12.04 -14.43 8.52
C MET A 132 13.49 -14.09 8.21
N SER A 133 14.22 -15.03 7.61
CA SER A 133 15.56 -14.74 7.11
C SER A 133 15.49 -13.81 5.90
N TRP A 134 16.25 -12.72 5.92
CA TRP A 134 16.26 -11.72 4.85
C TRP A 134 17.68 -11.22 4.59
N GLN A 135 18.25 -11.58 3.43
CA GLN A 135 19.57 -11.13 2.96
C GLN A 135 20.70 -11.22 4.01
N GLY A 136 20.78 -12.32 4.73
CA GLY A 136 21.80 -12.51 5.78
C GLY A 136 21.52 -11.76 7.09
N SER A 137 20.29 -11.25 7.26
CA SER A 137 19.74 -10.68 8.49
C SER A 137 18.42 -11.39 8.84
N ALA A 138 17.81 -11.01 9.95
CA ALA A 138 16.47 -11.44 10.34
C ALA A 138 15.51 -10.26 10.16
N ALA A 139 14.45 -10.39 9.37
CA ALA A 139 13.38 -9.40 9.30
C ALA A 139 12.27 -9.83 10.26
N ALA A 140 11.87 -8.96 11.18
CA ALA A 140 10.76 -9.17 12.10
C ALA A 140 9.68 -8.10 11.85
N GLU A 141 8.43 -8.52 11.69
CA GLU A 141 7.31 -7.63 11.36
C GLU A 141 6.08 -7.91 12.22
N THR A 142 5.32 -6.86 12.53
CA THR A 142 4.05 -6.92 13.24
C THR A 142 2.98 -6.03 12.60
N ILE A 143 1.72 -6.29 12.91
CA ILE A 143 0.57 -5.49 12.48
C ILE A 143 0.21 -4.51 13.59
N ILE A 144 0.21 -3.22 13.31
CA ILE A 144 0.09 -2.16 14.32
C ILE A 144 -1.39 -1.92 14.68
N GLN A 145 -2.23 -1.62 13.69
CA GLN A 145 -3.65 -1.24 13.91
C GLN A 145 -4.52 -1.48 12.67
N ASP A 146 -5.81 -1.75 12.92
CA ASP A 146 -6.91 -1.58 11.97
C ASP A 146 -7.59 -0.23 12.26
N GLY A 147 -7.53 0.73 11.33
CA GLY A 147 -8.13 2.05 11.57
C GLY A 147 -8.47 2.79 10.27
N PRO A 148 -9.41 3.75 10.30
CA PRO A 148 -9.58 4.70 9.20
C PRO A 148 -8.26 5.45 9.04
N THR A 149 -7.74 5.60 7.83
CA THR A 149 -6.45 6.23 7.54
C THR A 149 -6.21 7.50 8.38
N PRO A 150 -5.12 7.58 9.17
CA PRO A 150 -4.63 8.92 9.48
C PRO A 150 -3.10 9.02 9.62
N GLU A 151 -2.64 10.26 9.60
CA GLU A 151 -1.29 10.73 9.95
C GLU A 151 -0.78 10.02 11.21
N VAL A 152 0.42 9.41 11.13
CA VAL A 152 1.02 8.68 12.25
C VAL A 152 1.67 9.68 13.20
N PRO A 153 1.35 9.67 14.52
CA PRO A 153 2.19 10.33 15.52
C PRO A 153 3.54 9.60 15.59
N GLU A 154 4.65 10.35 15.60
CA GLU A 154 6.02 9.81 15.72
C GLU A 154 6.17 8.83 16.91
N ASP A 155 5.41 9.04 17.99
CA ASP A 155 5.45 8.29 19.25
C ASP A 155 5.04 6.81 19.12
N ALA A 156 4.33 6.41 18.06
CA ALA A 156 3.95 5.02 17.83
C ALA A 156 5.16 4.11 17.52
N GLU A 157 6.27 4.70 17.06
CA GLU A 157 7.47 3.98 16.59
C GLU A 157 8.15 3.13 17.67
N VAL A 158 8.25 3.67 18.87
CA VAL A 158 8.97 3.01 19.96
C VAL A 158 8.17 1.81 20.46
N ARG A 159 6.85 1.98 20.63
CA ARG A 159 5.98 0.92 21.14
C ARG A 159 5.87 -0.27 20.20
N ASP A 160 5.72 -0.04 18.91
CA ASP A 160 5.57 -1.11 17.93
C ASP A 160 6.86 -1.94 17.78
N ILE A 161 8.02 -1.28 17.90
CA ILE A 161 9.32 -1.95 17.92
C ILE A 161 9.54 -2.70 19.22
N ASP A 162 9.15 -2.13 20.36
CA ASP A 162 9.24 -2.80 21.67
C ASP A 162 8.37 -4.07 21.71
N ASP A 163 7.21 -4.06 21.07
CA ASP A 163 6.36 -5.25 20.93
C ASP A 163 7.07 -6.36 20.12
N ILE A 164 7.75 -6.00 19.02
CA ILE A 164 8.56 -6.94 18.23
C ILE A 164 9.74 -7.47 19.05
N VAL A 165 10.51 -6.59 19.67
CA VAL A 165 11.69 -6.93 20.49
C VAL A 165 11.31 -7.86 21.65
N THR A 166 10.22 -7.55 22.34
CA THR A 166 9.69 -8.35 23.45
C THR A 166 9.24 -9.73 22.96
N ALA A 167 8.48 -9.81 21.88
CA ALA A 167 8.00 -11.06 21.32
C ALA A 167 9.16 -11.99 20.90
N VAL A 168 10.15 -11.45 20.19
CA VAL A 168 11.32 -12.22 19.73
C VAL A 168 12.15 -12.69 20.92
N SER A 169 12.38 -11.82 21.91
CA SER A 169 13.15 -12.17 23.12
C SER A 169 12.53 -13.34 23.88
N ASN A 170 11.19 -13.32 24.02
CA ASN A 170 10.44 -14.36 24.72
C ASN A 170 10.58 -15.74 24.06
N VAL A 171 10.60 -15.80 22.73
CA VAL A 171 10.66 -17.08 22.00
C VAL A 171 12.09 -17.61 21.92
N LEU A 172 13.06 -16.75 21.65
CA LEU A 172 14.44 -17.19 21.45
C LEU A 172 15.23 -17.36 22.75
N SER A 173 14.67 -16.96 23.90
CA SER A 173 15.38 -16.94 25.18
C SER A 173 16.70 -16.16 25.11
N LEU A 174 16.74 -15.15 24.24
CA LEU A 174 17.87 -14.23 24.03
C LEU A 174 17.36 -12.82 24.28
N ASP A 175 18.17 -12.01 24.97
CA ASP A 175 17.88 -10.59 25.19
C ASP A 175 18.08 -9.84 23.86
N VAL A 176 16.99 -9.46 23.19
CA VAL A 176 17.03 -8.56 22.03
C VAL A 176 16.98 -7.13 22.55
N ARG A 177 17.96 -6.31 22.17
CA ARG A 177 18.01 -4.91 22.59
C ARG A 177 17.74 -4.00 21.41
N GLN A 178 17.24 -2.79 21.66
CA GLN A 178 17.06 -1.80 20.59
C GLN A 178 18.37 -1.49 19.83
N GLN A 179 19.52 -1.61 20.48
CA GLN A 179 20.84 -1.46 19.84
C GLN A 179 21.17 -2.57 18.81
N ASP A 180 20.45 -3.69 18.83
CA ASP A 180 20.63 -4.80 17.88
C ASP A 180 19.83 -4.59 16.58
N LEU A 181 18.98 -3.55 16.54
CA LEU A 181 18.20 -3.15 15.37
C LEU A 181 19.12 -2.50 14.34
N LYS A 182 19.07 -2.99 13.11
CA LYS A 182 19.85 -2.46 11.97
C LYS A 182 19.06 -1.45 11.14
N SER A 183 17.74 -1.62 11.08
CA SER A 183 16.84 -0.74 10.34
C SER A 183 15.41 -0.93 10.82
N VAL A 184 14.57 0.08 10.59
CA VAL A 184 13.13 0.04 10.84
C VAL A 184 12.40 0.51 9.59
N TRP A 185 11.25 -0.07 9.30
CA TRP A 185 10.36 0.38 8.24
C TRP A 185 8.90 0.28 8.67
N LYS A 186 8.07 1.05 7.98
CA LYS A 186 6.62 0.97 8.06
C LYS A 186 6.05 0.74 6.68
N SER A 187 4.97 -0.03 6.62
CA SER A 187 4.16 -0.14 5.41
C SER A 187 2.69 0.05 5.74
N GLU A 188 1.97 0.58 4.76
CA GLU A 188 0.53 0.71 4.80
C GLU A 188 -0.04 -0.13 3.66
N HIS A 189 -1.11 -0.85 3.96
CA HIS A 189 -1.80 -1.72 3.01
C HIS A 189 -3.29 -1.40 3.04
N SER A 190 -3.86 -1.16 1.87
CA SER A 190 -5.29 -0.91 1.71
C SER A 190 -6.07 -2.20 1.48
N PHE A 191 -7.16 -2.35 2.22
CA PHE A 191 -8.06 -3.50 2.20
C PHE A 191 -9.49 -3.05 1.91
N VAL A 192 -10.25 -3.90 1.23
CA VAL A 192 -11.68 -3.66 0.97
C VAL A 192 -12.52 -4.31 2.08
N ASN A 193 -13.41 -3.54 2.69
CA ASN A 193 -14.48 -4.01 3.55
C ASN A 193 -15.48 -4.77 2.71
N GLU A 194 -15.62 -6.09 2.92
CA GLU A 194 -16.73 -6.84 2.34
C GLU A 194 -18.03 -6.53 3.09
N LYS A 195 -18.95 -5.79 2.45
CA LYS A 195 -20.38 -5.76 2.86
C LYS A 195 -21.24 -6.81 2.15
N TYR A 196 -20.70 -7.53 1.16
CA TYR A 196 -21.45 -8.46 0.33
C TYR A 196 -21.04 -9.92 0.56
N GLY A 197 -21.75 -10.58 1.46
CA GLY A 197 -21.70 -12.04 1.59
C GLY A 197 -22.05 -12.50 3.00
N ARG A 198 -23.07 -13.36 3.13
CA ARG A 198 -23.43 -14.01 4.40
C ARG A 198 -22.23 -14.81 4.94
N ARG A 199 -21.36 -14.24 5.77
CA ARG A 199 -20.49 -15.00 6.69
C ARG A 199 -19.84 -14.12 7.77
N ARG A 200 -20.31 -14.36 8.99
CA ARG A 200 -19.70 -14.17 10.32
C ARG A 200 -19.42 -12.74 10.79
N LYS A 201 -19.93 -12.44 11.99
CA LYS A 201 -19.80 -11.21 12.80
C LYS A 201 -18.39 -10.86 13.29
N ASN A 202 -17.34 -11.34 12.60
CA ASN A 202 -15.96 -10.93 12.92
C ASN A 202 -15.46 -10.14 11.73
N GLU A 203 -15.10 -8.88 11.97
CA GLU A 203 -14.55 -7.89 11.03
C GLU A 203 -13.22 -8.35 10.41
N ALA A 204 -13.22 -9.44 9.67
CA ALA A 204 -12.06 -9.88 8.91
C ALA A 204 -11.98 -9.01 7.65
N LEU A 205 -11.02 -8.08 7.63
CA LEU A 205 -10.60 -7.42 6.39
C LEU A 205 -10.27 -8.47 5.36
N SER A 206 -10.97 -8.42 4.22
CA SER A 206 -10.80 -9.39 3.16
C SER A 206 -9.60 -8.96 2.31
N PRO A 207 -8.62 -9.83 2.03
CA PRO A 207 -7.53 -9.55 1.08
C PRO A 207 -8.02 -9.50 -0.38
N VAL A 208 -9.32 -9.32 -0.59
CA VAL A 208 -9.98 -9.34 -1.89
C VAL A 208 -9.53 -8.15 -2.72
N HIS A 209 -9.10 -8.47 -3.93
CA HIS A 209 -8.85 -7.50 -4.98
C HIS A 209 -10.17 -7.08 -5.62
N ARG A 210 -10.43 -5.78 -5.68
CA ARG A 210 -11.61 -5.21 -6.32
C ARG A 210 -11.18 -4.36 -7.52
N ILE A 211 -11.87 -4.55 -8.64
CA ILE A 211 -11.73 -3.74 -9.84
C ILE A 211 -13.06 -3.06 -10.11
N ASP A 212 -13.05 -1.73 -10.17
CA ASP A 212 -14.20 -0.92 -10.53
C ASP A 212 -13.97 -0.28 -11.90
N VAL A 213 -15.01 -0.25 -12.74
CA VAL A 213 -14.95 0.34 -14.08
C VAL A 213 -16.13 1.27 -14.25
N ALA A 214 -15.86 2.55 -14.48
CA ALA A 214 -16.88 3.54 -14.84
C ALA A 214 -16.25 4.61 -15.72
N ASN A 215 -17.03 5.18 -16.65
CA ASN A 215 -16.66 6.44 -17.32
C ASN A 215 -15.20 6.45 -17.82
N ASN A 216 -14.81 5.46 -18.64
CA ASN A 216 -13.46 5.20 -19.16
C ASN A 216 -12.29 5.15 -18.14
N VAL A 217 -12.59 5.07 -16.85
CA VAL A 217 -11.64 4.86 -15.75
C VAL A 217 -11.78 3.43 -15.22
N ILE A 218 -10.65 2.78 -15.03
CA ILE A 218 -10.51 1.48 -14.37
C ILE A 218 -9.74 1.71 -13.07
N SER A 219 -10.35 1.41 -11.93
CA SER A 219 -9.71 1.56 -10.63
C SER A 219 -9.52 0.21 -9.96
N SER A 220 -8.38 0.05 -9.28
CA SER A 220 -7.98 -1.20 -8.63
C SER A 220 -7.69 -0.95 -7.15
N VAL A 221 -8.36 -1.70 -6.28
CA VAL A 221 -8.20 -1.62 -4.83
C VAL A 221 -7.85 -2.99 -4.24
N GLY A 222 -6.92 -3.02 -3.29
CA GLY A 222 -6.45 -4.26 -2.65
C GLY A 222 -5.53 -5.10 -3.56
N GLY A 223 -5.40 -6.39 -3.25
CA GLY A 223 -4.60 -7.34 -4.04
C GLY A 223 -3.08 -7.31 -3.77
N HIS A 224 -2.70 -7.02 -2.52
CA HIS A 224 -1.30 -7.04 -2.05
C HIS A 224 -0.77 -8.46 -1.83
#